data_AF-A0A850MB42-F1
#
_entry.id   AF-A0A850MB42-F1
#
_cell.length_a   1.000
_cell.length_b   1.000
_cell.length_c   1.000
_cell.angle_alpha   90.00
_cell.angle_beta   90.00
_cell.angle_gamma   90.00
#
_symmetry.space_group_name_H-M   'P 1'
#
loop_
_entity.id
_entity.type
_entity.pdbx_description
1 polymer ?
#
loop_
_entity_poly.entity_id
_entity_poly.type
_entity_poly.pdbx_seq_one_letter_code
_entity_poly.pdbx_strand_id
1 'polypeptide(L)'
;MTFQDKTIVGKKGEILPKKPLRDVAGIKPGDEVLIEAHQGELIIKKIYSVEEALSMPIIASGTPEGIERDIEEEREMQEKLTNEEH
;
A
#
# COMPACT_ATOMS: atom_id res chain seq x y z
N MET A 1 10.71 -2.29 -8.65
CA MET A 1 12.14 -2.20 -8.25
C MET A 1 12.18 -1.95 -6.77
N THR A 2 12.87 -2.77 -5.99
CA THR A 2 12.92 -2.64 -4.52
C THR A 2 14.18 -1.88 -4.13
N PHE A 3 14.04 -0.83 -3.32
CA PHE A 3 15.16 -0.07 -2.77
C PHE A 3 15.39 -0.47 -1.32
N GLN A 4 16.64 -0.78 -1.00
CA GLN A 4 17.03 -1.24 0.33
C GLN A 4 18.23 -0.43 0.80
N ASP A 5 18.27 -0.16 2.10
CA ASP A 5 19.40 0.47 2.76
C ASP A 5 19.53 -0.07 4.18
N LYS A 6 20.77 -0.14 4.68
CA LYS A 6 21.05 -0.57 6.04
C LYS A 6 21.19 0.64 6.94
N THR A 7 20.42 0.67 8.02
CA THR A 7 20.53 1.70 9.07
C THR A 7 20.62 1.04 10.45
N ILE A 8 21.11 1.81 11.42
CA ILE A 8 21.12 1.44 12.83
C ILE A 8 19.91 2.08 13.49
N VAL A 9 19.27 1.34 14.41
CA VAL A 9 18.19 1.88 15.24
C VAL A 9 18.79 2.86 16.24
N GLY A 10 18.25 4.07 16.28
CA GLY A 10 18.71 5.11 17.20
C GLY A 10 18.41 4.79 18.66
N LYS A 11 18.93 5.62 19.56
CA LYS A 11 18.91 5.35 21.01
C LYS A 11 17.49 5.30 21.60
N LYS A 12 16.53 5.94 20.96
CA LYS A 12 15.12 5.98 21.37
C LYS A 12 14.25 5.05 20.53
N GLY A 13 14.85 4.16 19.72
CA GLY A 13 14.12 3.27 18.82
C GLY A 13 13.82 3.90 17.45
N GLU A 14 14.35 5.07 17.13
CA GLU A 14 14.10 5.76 15.88
C GLU A 14 14.80 5.09 14.69
N ILE A 15 14.09 4.96 13.58
CA ILE A 15 14.62 4.48 12.30
C ILE A 15 14.52 5.64 11.32
N LEU A 16 15.66 6.13 10.84
CA LEU A 16 15.72 7.23 9.88
C LEU A 16 15.97 6.68 8.47
N PRO A 17 14.93 6.47 7.65
CA PRO A 17 15.14 6.07 6.26
C PRO A 17 15.88 7.18 5.50
N LYS A 18 16.90 6.83 4.71
CA LYS A 18 17.60 7.82 3.87
C LYS A 18 16.67 8.40 2.81
N LYS A 19 17.02 9.60 2.32
CA LYS A 19 16.24 10.33 1.31
C LYS A 19 15.82 9.47 0.10
N PRO A 20 16.70 8.66 -0.54
CA PRO A 20 16.29 7.85 -1.68
C PRO A 20 15.17 6.85 -1.38
N LEU A 21 15.17 6.22 -0.19
CA LEU A 21 14.08 5.31 0.20
C LEU A 21 12.76 6.05 0.36
N ARG A 22 12.79 7.23 0.99
CA ARG A 22 11.60 8.05 1.19
C ARG A 22 11.03 8.59 -0.12
N ASP A 23 11.90 9.04 -1.03
CA ASP A 23 11.49 9.57 -2.34
C ASP A 23 10.76 8.50 -3.16
N VAL A 24 11.25 7.25 -3.14
CA VAL A 24 10.58 6.11 -3.81
C VAL A 24 9.28 5.73 -3.11
N ALA A 25 9.24 5.77 -1.78
CA ALA A 25 8.03 5.51 -1.00
C ALA A 25 7.00 6.66 -1.05
N GLY A 26 7.34 7.79 -1.69
CA GLY A 26 6.49 8.97 -1.76
C GLY A 26 6.29 9.71 -0.42
N ILE A 27 7.12 9.43 0.59
CA ILE A 27 7.01 9.96 1.96
C ILE A 27 7.81 11.26 2.08
N LYS A 28 7.14 12.35 2.47
CA LYS A 28 7.75 13.67 2.70
C LYS A 28 7.76 14.03 4.19
N PRO A 29 8.65 14.93 4.63
CA PRO A 29 8.58 15.47 5.98
C PRO A 29 7.21 16.09 6.26
N GLY A 30 6.55 15.65 7.33
CA GLY A 30 5.21 16.10 7.71
C GLY A 30 4.07 15.19 7.26
N ASP A 31 4.33 14.20 6.40
CA ASP A 31 3.32 13.21 6.01
C ASP A 31 2.94 12.32 7.19
N GLU A 32 1.65 11.99 7.29
CA GLU A 32 1.19 10.92 8.16
C GLU A 32 1.45 9.55 7.52
N VAL A 33 1.86 8.59 8.34
CA VAL A 33 2.15 7.23 7.89
C VAL A 33 1.51 6.21 8.81
N LEU A 34 1.05 5.11 8.23
CA LEU A 34 0.62 3.93 8.95
C LEU A 34 1.82 3.01 9.13
N ILE A 35 2.06 2.55 10.36
CA ILE A 35 3.14 1.61 10.68
C ILE A 35 2.50 0.31 11.14
N GLU A 36 2.77 -0.77 10.39
CA GLU A 36 2.33 -2.12 10.67
C GLU A 36 3.52 -2.99 11.08
N ALA A 37 3.32 -3.87 12.04
CA ALA A 37 4.34 -4.80 12.50
C ALA A 37 3.91 -6.24 12.23
N HIS A 38 4.80 -7.00 11.61
CA HIS A 38 4.74 -8.45 11.51
C HIS A 38 5.94 -9.05 12.22
N GLN A 39 5.95 -10.37 12.39
CA GLN A 39 7.07 -11.04 13.06
C GLN A 39 8.37 -10.83 12.27
N GLY A 40 9.26 -9.99 12.80
CA GLY A 40 10.56 -9.66 12.18
C GLY A 40 10.52 -8.52 11.15
N GLU A 41 9.37 -7.90 10.91
CA GLU A 41 9.20 -6.91 9.85
C GLU A 41 8.37 -5.70 10.31
N LEU A 42 8.75 -4.51 9.86
CA LEU A 42 7.99 -3.28 9.99
C LEU A 42 7.68 -2.74 8.60
N ILE A 43 6.40 -2.54 8.31
CA ILE A 43 5.92 -1.98 7.05
C ILE A 43 5.41 -0.57 7.32
N ILE A 44 5.95 0.41 6.60
CA ILE A 44 5.55 1.82 6.70
C ILE A 44 4.80 2.18 5.41
N LYS A 45 3.53 2.56 5.54
CA LYS A 45 2.66 2.94 4.42
C LYS A 45 2.35 4.43 4.51
N LYS A 46 2.47 5.15 3.39
CA LYS A 46 1.99 6.53 3.31
C LYS A 46 0.46 6.57 3.41
N ILE A 47 -0.06 7.46 4.24
CA ILE A 47 -1.47 7.82 4.23
C ILE A 47 -1.59 9.02 3.29
N TYR A 48 -2.37 8.87 2.22
CA TYR A 48 -2.58 9.93 1.24
C TYR A 48 -3.69 10.88 1.70
N SER A 49 -3.53 12.17 1.40
CA SER A 49 -4.64 13.12 1.52
C SER A 49 -5.71 12.85 0.45
N VAL A 50 -6.92 13.38 0.66
CA VAL A 50 -8.01 13.27 -0.32
C VAL A 50 -7.58 13.89 -1.66
N GLU A 51 -6.93 15.04 -1.62
CA GLU A 51 -6.44 15.75 -2.81
C GLU A 51 -5.34 14.95 -3.52
N GLU A 52 -4.39 14.38 -2.77
CA GLU A 52 -3.37 13.49 -3.34
C GLU A 52 -4.02 12.30 -4.04
N ALA A 53 -4.96 11.62 -3.37
CA ALA A 53 -5.66 10.46 -3.91
C ALA A 53 -6.44 10.78 -5.19
N LEU A 54 -7.14 11.92 -5.23
CA LEU A 54 -7.87 12.38 -6.42
C LEU A 54 -6.94 12.80 -7.57
N SER A 55 -5.70 13.20 -7.27
CA SER A 55 -4.70 13.57 -8.27
C SER A 55 -3.94 12.38 -8.87
N MET A 56 -4.11 11.19 -8.29
CA MET A 56 -3.41 10.00 -8.76
C MET A 56 -3.84 9.62 -10.18
N PRO A 57 -2.93 9.00 -10.96
CA PRO A 57 -3.30 8.46 -12.26
C PRO A 57 -4.50 7.53 -12.14
N ILE A 58 -5.47 7.70 -13.04
CA ILE A 58 -6.60 6.79 -13.15
C ILE A 58 -6.04 5.42 -13.55
N ILE A 59 -6.12 4.46 -12.62
CA ILE A 59 -5.64 3.08 -12.84
C ILE A 59 -6.68 2.19 -13.52
N ALA A 60 -7.95 2.61 -13.54
CA ALA A 60 -9.04 1.89 -14.15
C ALA A 60 -10.14 2.86 -14.61
N SER A 61 -10.75 2.59 -15.76
CA SER A 61 -11.89 3.34 -16.29
C SER A 61 -13.06 2.39 -16.53
N GLY A 62 -14.27 2.79 -16.12
CA GLY A 62 -15.48 2.01 -16.32
C GLY A 62 -16.73 2.84 -16.05
N THR A 63 -17.90 2.24 -16.29
CA THR A 63 -19.18 2.77 -15.77
C THR A 63 -19.49 2.09 -14.43
N PRO A 64 -20.30 2.71 -13.57
CA PRO A 64 -20.72 2.08 -12.30
C PRO A 64 -21.26 0.67 -12.50
N GLU A 65 -22.10 0.46 -13.53
CA GLU A 65 -22.71 -0.84 -13.83
C GLU A 65 -21.68 -1.87 -14.30
N GLY A 66 -20.64 -1.42 -15.01
CA GLY A 66 -19.53 -2.28 -15.42
C GLY A 66 -18.71 -2.74 -14.22
N ILE A 67 -18.37 -1.80 -13.32
CA ILE A 67 -17.60 -2.09 -12.11
C ILE A 67 -18.36 -3.02 -11.16
N GLU A 68 -19.67 -2.80 -10.98
CA GLU A 68 -20.51 -3.68 -10.16
C GLU A 68 -20.52 -5.12 -10.70
N ARG A 69 -20.60 -5.29 -12.03
CA ARG A 69 -20.53 -6.62 -12.64
C ARG A 69 -19.17 -7.26 -12.45
N ASP A 70 -18.08 -6.52 -12.65
CA ASP A 70 -16.72 -7.05 -12.49
C ASP A 70 -16.46 -7.51 -11.04
N ILE A 71 -17.00 -6.77 -10.04
CA ILE A 71 -16.92 -7.14 -8.63
C ILE A 71 -17.68 -8.44 -8.34
N GLU A 72 -18.89 -8.60 -8.91
CA GLU A 72 -19.69 -9.80 -8.73
C GLU A 72 -19.04 -11.03 -9.37
N GLU A 73 -18.51 -10.90 -10.59
CA GLU A 73 -17.81 -11.98 -11.29
C GLU A 73 -16.57 -12.47 -10.54
N GLU A 74 -15.77 -11.54 -9.99
CA GLU A 74 -14.61 -11.86 -9.16
C GLU A 74 -15.04 -12.60 -7.89
N ARG A 75 -16.11 -12.14 -7.24
CA ARG A 75 -16.65 -12.78 -6.03
C ARG A 75 -17.08 -14.22 -6.31
N GLU A 76 -17.84 -14.47 -7.38
CA GLU A 76 -18.24 -15.82 -7.75
C GLU A 76 -17.04 -16.74 -8.04
N MET A 77 -15.99 -16.20 -8.67
CA MET A 77 -14.77 -16.95 -8.97
C MET A 77 -14.05 -17.36 -7.68
N GLN A 78 -13.90 -16.44 -6.72
CA GLN A 78 -13.31 -16.71 -5.42
C GLN A 78 -14.11 -17.77 -4.64
N GLU A 79 -15.44 -17.66 -4.62
CA GLU A 79 -16.31 -18.65 -3.95
C GLU A 79 -16.17 -20.06 -4.57
N LYS A 80 -16.03 -20.18 -5.89
CA LYS A 80 -15.79 -21.47 -6.56
C LYS A 80 -14.42 -22.04 -6.17
N LEU A 81 -13.36 -21.25 -6.25
CA LEU A 81 -12.00 -21.67 -5.87
C LEU A 81 -11.94 -22.16 -4.42
N THR A 82 -12.62 -21.47 -3.51
CA THR A 82 -12.62 -21.83 -2.08
C THR A 82 -13.40 -23.12 -1.80
N ASN A 83 -14.42 -23.43 -2.61
CA ASN A 83 -15.23 -24.64 -2.46
C ASN A 83 -14.65 -25.87 -3.19
N GLU A 84 -13.81 -25.68 -4.21
CA GLU A 84 -13.14 -26.79 -4.92
C GLU A 84 -11.90 -27.34 -4.17
N GLU A 85 -11.40 -26.64 -3.16
CA GLU A 85 -10.31 -27.11 -2.28
C GLU A 85 -10.80 -28.01 -1.11
N HIS A 86 -12.10 -28.38 -1.09
CA HIS A 86 -12.73 -29.20 -0.04
C HIS A 86 -13.25 -30.55 -0.52
#